data_AF-A0A4Y2IJM6-F1
#
_entry.id   AF-A0A4Y2IJM6-F1
#
_cell.length_a   1.000
_cell.length_b   1.000
_cell.length_c   1.000
_cell.angle_alpha   90.00
_cell.angle_beta   90.00
_cell.angle_gamma   90.00
#
_symmetry.space_group_name_H-M   'P 1'
#
loop_
_entity.id
_entity.type
_entity.pdbx_description
1 polymer ?
#
loop_
_entity_poly.entity_id
_entity_poly.type
_entity_poly.pdbx_seq_one_letter_code
_entity_poly.pdbx_strand_id
1 'polypeptide(L)'
;MDDNLTDTEHRKRGVDQLSKVRTLLDYPELHPPSSLDNIQSDSEDGDTLPHQDEYSSDFSVDEGPQPFSRSELNDLVRDLGLSKDGSEFLGSRLKNKNLLTPVTSFS
;
A
#
# COMPACT_ATOMS: atom_id res chain seq x y z
N MET A 1 35.30 -8.43 47.61
CA MET A 1 36.07 -9.63 47.26
C MET A 1 35.10 -10.52 46.53
N ASP A 2 35.27 -10.46 45.23
CA ASP A 2 34.45 -11.00 44.17
C ASP A 2 34.74 -12.49 44.02
N ASP A 3 33.70 -13.32 43.96
CA ASP A 3 33.83 -14.69 43.45
C ASP A 3 32.56 -15.03 42.65
N ASN A 4 32.45 -14.42 41.46
CA ASN A 4 31.60 -14.93 40.40
C ASN A 4 32.32 -16.10 39.74
N LEU A 5 31.84 -17.33 39.98
CA LEU A 5 32.25 -18.50 39.22
C LEU A 5 31.15 -18.85 38.23
N THR A 6 31.32 -18.40 36.99
CA THR A 6 30.52 -18.79 35.85
C THR A 6 31.01 -20.15 35.33
N ASP A 7 30.17 -21.19 35.42
CA ASP A 7 30.37 -22.46 34.72
C ASP A 7 29.15 -22.69 33.82
N THR A 8 29.26 -22.43 32.51
CA THR A 8 29.65 -23.36 31.43
C THR A 8 28.43 -24.11 30.85
N GLU A 9 28.44 -24.28 29.53
CA GLU A 9 27.63 -25.17 28.68
C GLU A 9 26.35 -24.63 28.03
N HIS A 10 26.57 -24.00 26.87
CA HIS A 10 25.63 -23.96 25.74
C HIS A 10 25.44 -25.35 25.12
N ARG A 11 24.22 -25.94 25.17
CA ARG A 11 23.77 -26.88 24.12
C ARG A 11 22.29 -27.26 24.23
N LYS A 12 21.47 -26.77 23.28
CA LYS A 12 20.92 -27.56 22.14
C LYS A 12 19.66 -26.88 21.58
N ARG A 13 19.74 -26.65 20.27
CA ARG A 13 18.64 -26.36 19.37
C ARG A 13 17.61 -27.50 19.41
N GLY A 14 16.33 -27.12 19.43
CA GLY A 14 15.17 -28.00 19.27
C GLY A 14 13.95 -27.14 18.97
N VAL A 15 13.95 -26.49 17.81
CA VAL A 15 12.85 -25.63 17.34
C VAL A 15 11.94 -26.44 16.43
N ASP A 16 11.25 -27.42 16.99
CA ASP A 16 10.23 -28.17 16.25
C ASP A 16 8.98 -28.35 17.12
N GLN A 17 8.21 -27.26 17.27
CA GLN A 17 6.80 -27.37 17.61
C GLN A 17 5.99 -26.85 16.43
N LEU A 18 5.59 -27.83 15.62
CA LEU A 18 4.79 -27.80 14.41
C LEU A 18 3.62 -26.80 14.53
N SER A 19 3.75 -25.61 13.92
CA SER A 19 2.62 -24.69 13.77
C SER A 19 1.60 -25.34 12.83
N LYS A 20 0.46 -25.72 13.41
CA LYS A 20 -0.67 -26.30 12.70
C LYS A 20 -1.64 -25.18 12.34
N VAL A 21 -1.30 -24.39 11.32
CA VAL A 21 -2.27 -23.51 10.63
C VAL A 21 -2.01 -23.54 9.13
N ARG A 22 -2.64 -24.51 8.46
CA ARG A 22 -2.89 -24.40 7.02
C ARG A 22 -4.01 -23.39 6.83
N THR A 23 -3.67 -22.16 6.47
CA THR A 23 -4.64 -21.22 5.90
C THR A 23 -4.17 -20.91 4.48
N LEU A 24 -5.03 -21.30 3.54
CA LEU A 24 -4.86 -21.26 2.10
C LEU A 24 -4.69 -19.81 1.61
N LEU A 25 -3.48 -19.45 1.19
CA LEU A 25 -3.30 -18.44 0.16
C LEU A 25 -3.08 -19.20 -1.14
N ASP A 26 -4.19 -19.41 -1.85
CA ASP A 26 -4.19 -19.81 -3.25
C ASP A 26 -3.51 -18.69 -4.03
N TYR A 27 -2.25 -18.93 -4.42
CA TYR A 27 -1.45 -18.02 -5.25
C TYR A 27 -1.09 -18.81 -6.50
N PRO A 28 -1.43 -18.35 -7.72
CA PRO A 28 -1.07 -19.08 -8.93
C PRO A 28 0.46 -19.14 -9.05
N GLU A 29 0.95 -20.36 -9.22
CA GLU A 29 2.36 -20.72 -9.36
C GLU A 29 2.96 -20.03 -10.59
N LEU A 30 3.78 -19.00 -10.40
CA LEU A 30 4.56 -18.42 -11.48
C LEU A 30 5.70 -19.37 -11.82
N HIS A 31 5.51 -20.18 -12.86
CA HIS A 31 6.59 -20.98 -13.43
C HIS A 31 7.68 -20.06 -14.00
N PRO A 32 8.96 -20.30 -13.70
CA PRO A 32 10.04 -19.66 -14.46
C PRO A 32 9.99 -20.18 -15.90
N PRO A 33 10.11 -19.32 -16.94
CA PRO A 33 10.18 -19.80 -18.30
C PRO A 33 11.45 -20.65 -18.47
N SER A 34 11.22 -21.92 -18.82
CA SER A 34 12.23 -22.88 -19.23
C SER A 34 13.07 -22.34 -20.40
N SER A 35 14.39 -22.58 -20.32
CA SER A 35 15.47 -22.23 -21.25
C SER A 35 15.03 -21.93 -22.70
N LEU A 36 15.41 -20.74 -23.17
CA LEU A 36 15.25 -20.30 -24.56
C LEU A 36 16.19 -21.10 -25.47
N ASP A 37 15.70 -22.21 -26.01
CA ASP A 37 16.37 -22.92 -27.08
C ASP A 37 15.61 -22.73 -28.40
N ASN A 38 16.22 -21.90 -29.25
CA ASN A 38 16.20 -21.98 -30.72
C ASN A 38 14.91 -21.56 -31.47
N ILE A 39 14.62 -20.25 -31.49
CA ILE A 39 13.79 -19.66 -32.55
C ILE A 39 14.74 -19.26 -33.69
N GLN A 40 14.83 -20.12 -34.70
CA GLN A 40 15.44 -19.80 -35.98
C GLN A 40 14.62 -18.68 -36.63
N SER A 41 15.11 -17.44 -36.51
CA SER A 41 14.59 -16.28 -37.21
C SER A 41 14.75 -16.46 -38.72
N ASP A 42 13.63 -16.69 -39.41
CA ASP A 42 13.46 -16.30 -40.81
C ASP A 42 11.96 -16.26 -41.16
N SER A 43 11.39 -15.05 -41.13
CA SER A 43 10.35 -14.61 -42.07
C SER A 43 10.04 -13.14 -41.78
N GLU A 44 10.52 -12.27 -42.65
CA GLU A 44 10.04 -10.90 -42.83
C GLU A 44 8.61 -10.98 -43.40
N ASP A 45 7.59 -10.58 -42.63
CA ASP A 45 6.33 -10.07 -43.19
C ASP A 45 5.61 -9.18 -42.16
N GLY A 46 5.00 -8.12 -42.66
CA GLY A 46 4.63 -6.92 -41.92
C GLY A 46 3.60 -7.12 -40.81
N ASP A 47 3.87 -6.47 -39.69
CA ASP A 47 2.97 -5.45 -39.16
C ASP A 47 3.71 -4.69 -38.06
N THR A 48 4.13 -3.46 -38.38
CA THR A 48 4.59 -2.51 -37.38
C THR A 48 3.40 -2.25 -36.46
N LEU A 49 3.37 -2.94 -35.31
CA LEU A 49 2.47 -2.55 -34.24
C LEU A 49 2.79 -1.08 -33.92
N PRO A 50 1.83 -0.13 -34.01
CA PRO A 50 2.05 1.14 -33.36
C PRO A 50 2.18 0.81 -31.89
N HIS A 51 3.42 0.89 -31.37
CA HIS A 51 3.67 1.00 -29.95
C HIS A 51 2.92 2.26 -29.53
N GLN A 52 1.66 2.10 -29.12
CA GLN A 52 0.87 3.21 -28.62
C GLN A 52 1.49 3.59 -27.29
N ASP A 53 2.33 4.61 -27.38
CA ASP A 53 2.90 5.39 -26.31
C ASP A 53 1.80 6.16 -25.57
N GLU A 54 0.78 5.49 -25.04
CA GLU A 54 -0.36 6.18 -24.41
C GLU A 54 -0.76 5.53 -23.07
N TYR A 55 0.24 5.29 -22.22
CA TYR A 55 0.05 5.38 -20.78
C TYR A 55 0.99 6.41 -20.17
N SER A 56 1.16 7.56 -20.83
CA SER A 56 1.27 8.80 -20.05
C SER A 56 -0.14 9.09 -19.52
N SER A 57 -0.56 8.30 -18.52
CA SER A 57 -1.59 8.76 -17.62
C SER A 57 -0.98 10.01 -17.01
N ASP A 58 -1.53 11.14 -17.44
CA ASP A 58 -1.27 12.48 -16.96
C ASP A 58 -1.53 12.50 -15.45
N PHE A 59 -0.62 11.93 -14.67
CA PHE A 59 -0.40 12.28 -13.29
C PHE A 59 0.23 13.67 -13.32
N SER A 60 -0.51 14.65 -13.81
CA SER A 60 -0.42 15.99 -13.25
C SER A 60 -0.91 15.83 -11.82
N VAL A 61 0.01 15.36 -10.98
CA VAL A 61 -0.05 15.56 -9.54
C VAL A 61 -0.05 17.07 -9.42
N ASP A 62 -1.26 17.64 -9.34
CA ASP A 62 -1.43 18.93 -8.71
C ASP A 62 -0.77 18.77 -7.33
N GLU A 63 0.48 19.23 -7.22
CA GLU A 63 1.34 19.06 -6.05
C GLU A 63 0.88 19.97 -4.89
N GLY A 64 -0.26 20.63 -5.09
CA GLY A 64 -0.97 21.43 -4.11
C GLY A 64 -1.77 20.59 -3.11
N PRO A 65 -2.18 21.20 -1.99
CA PRO A 65 -3.08 20.56 -1.05
C PRO A 65 -4.41 20.23 -1.75
N GLN A 66 -4.87 18.98 -1.67
CA GLN A 66 -6.20 18.60 -2.11
C GLN A 66 -7.20 18.85 -0.97
N PRO A 67 -8.04 19.91 -1.04
CA PRO A 67 -8.98 20.21 0.02
C PRO A 67 -10.18 19.26 -0.05
N PHE A 68 -10.72 18.91 1.11
CA PHE A 68 -11.97 18.16 1.20
C PHE A 68 -13.16 19.03 0.77
N SER A 69 -14.05 18.46 -0.04
CA SER A 69 -15.40 18.96 -0.23
C SER A 69 -16.28 18.68 1.00
N ARG A 70 -17.47 19.29 1.04
CA ARG A 70 -18.41 19.11 2.16
C ARG A 70 -18.89 17.67 2.28
N SER A 71 -19.18 17.04 1.14
CA SER A 71 -19.64 15.65 1.08
C SER A 71 -18.56 14.71 1.57
N GLU A 72 -17.34 14.84 1.06
CA GLU A 72 -16.22 13.98 1.47
C GLU A 72 -15.92 14.11 2.96
N LEU A 73 -16.00 15.33 3.50
CA LEU A 73 -15.84 15.54 4.93
C LEU A 73 -16.98 14.91 5.75
N ASN A 74 -18.23 15.00 5.28
CA ASN A 74 -19.36 14.37 5.95
C ASN A 74 -19.26 12.84 5.89
N ASP A 75 -18.85 12.28 4.75
CA ASP A 75 -18.64 10.85 4.57
C ASP A 75 -17.53 10.37 5.52
N LEU A 76 -16.41 11.11 5.59
CA LEU A 76 -15.32 10.83 6.53
C LEU A 76 -15.80 10.88 8.00
N VAL A 77 -16.62 11.85 8.38
CA VAL A 77 -17.20 11.94 9.74
C VAL A 77 -18.05 10.70 10.07
N ARG A 78 -18.82 10.21 9.09
CA ARG A 78 -19.65 9.01 9.24
C ARG A 78 -18.83 7.73 9.30
N ASP A 79 -17.83 7.60 8.43
CA ASP A 79 -16.95 6.43 8.35
C ASP A 79 -16.12 6.26 9.62
N LEU A 80 -15.66 7.38 10.19
CA LEU A 80 -14.95 7.41 11.46
C LEU A 80 -15.87 7.36 12.69
N GLY A 81 -17.19 7.48 12.51
CA GLY A 81 -18.16 7.48 13.61
C GLY A 81 -17.95 8.59 14.63
N LEU A 82 -17.54 9.79 14.18
CA LEU A 82 -17.21 10.88 15.09
C LEU A 82 -18.47 11.44 15.78
N SER A 83 -18.33 11.78 17.06
CA SER A 83 -19.35 12.57 17.76
C SER A 83 -19.44 13.99 17.17
N LYS A 84 -20.52 14.72 17.52
CA LYS A 84 -20.69 16.11 17.08
C LYS A 84 -19.45 16.97 17.39
N ASP A 85 -18.99 16.95 18.64
CA ASP A 85 -17.82 17.72 19.06
C ASP A 85 -16.54 17.27 18.35
N GLY A 86 -16.40 15.96 18.09
CA GLY A 86 -15.27 15.42 17.31
C GLY A 86 -15.28 15.89 15.86
N SER A 87 -16.47 15.97 15.24
CA SER A 87 -16.63 16.48 13.88
C SER A 87 -16.33 17.98 13.77
N GLU A 88 -16.75 18.79 14.75
CA GLU A 88 -16.44 20.22 14.82
C GLU A 88 -14.94 20.47 15.04
N PHE A 89 -14.30 19.67 15.90
CA PHE A 89 -12.86 19.74 16.12
C PHE A 89 -12.07 19.37 14.86
N LEU A 90 -12.46 18.28 14.18
CA LEU A 90 -11.86 17.88 12.90
C LEU A 90 -12.02 18.98 11.85
N GLY A 91 -13.24 19.52 11.70
CA GLY A 91 -13.54 20.60 10.77
C GLY A 91 -12.69 21.84 11.02
N SER A 92 -12.56 22.26 12.27
CA SER A 92 -11.70 23.40 12.67
C SER A 92 -10.23 23.13 12.33
N ARG A 93 -9.74 21.91 12.55
CA ARG A 93 -8.35 21.55 12.24
C ARG A 93 -8.08 21.56 10.75
N LEU A 94 -8.99 21.05 9.93
CA LEU A 94 -8.87 21.06 8.46
C LEU A 94 -8.95 22.48 7.90
N LYS A 95 -9.87 23.31 8.43
CA LYS A 95 -9.98 24.73 8.06
C LYS A 95 -8.68 25.49 8.31
N ASN A 96 -8.08 25.31 9.49
CA ASN A 96 -6.81 25.97 9.85
C ASN A 96 -5.64 25.57 8.95
N LYS A 97 -5.72 24.39 8.32
CA LYS A 97 -4.72 23.89 7.36
C LYS A 97 -5.04 24.25 5.90
N ASN A 98 -6.11 25.01 5.65
CA ASN A 98 -6.64 25.26 4.30
C ASN A 98 -6.93 23.97 3.51
N LEU A 99 -7.30 22.89 4.21
CA LEU A 99 -7.66 21.59 3.63
C LEU A 99 -9.17 21.44 3.43
N LEU A 100 -9.91 22.53 3.48
CA LEU A 100 -11.33 22.58 3.19
C LEU A 100 -11.56 23.47 2.00
N THR A 101 -12.47 23.07 1.12
CA THR A 101 -12.87 23.94 0.00
C THR A 101 -13.43 25.25 0.58
N PRO A 102 -13.17 26.42 -0.05
CA PRO A 102 -13.54 27.74 0.52
C PRO A 102 -15.02 27.92 0.87
N VAL A 103 -15.89 27.01 0.41
CA VAL A 103 -17.35 27.07 0.53
C VAL A 103 -17.87 26.23 1.72
N THR A 104 -17.02 25.54 2.48
CA THR A 104 -17.47 24.67 3.58
C THR A 104 -17.21 25.31 4.93
N SER A 105 -18.27 25.87 5.53
CA SER A 105 -18.30 26.21 6.96
C SER A 105 -19.22 25.22 7.67
N PHE A 106 -18.82 24.78 8.86
CA PHE A 106 -19.76 24.14 9.79
C PHE A 106 -20.66 25.23 10.37
N SER A 107 -21.97 25.03 10.33
CA SER A 107 -22.98 25.83 11.05
C SER A 107 -23.45 25.09 12.27
#